data_AF-A0A101WWH5-F1
#
_entry.id   AF-A0A101WWH5-F1
#
_cell.length_a   1.000
_cell.length_b   1.000
_cell.length_c   1.000
_cell.angle_alpha   90.00
_cell.angle_beta   90.00
_cell.angle_gamma   90.00
#
_symmetry.space_group_name_H-M   'P 1'
#
loop_
_entity.id
_entity.type
_entity.pdbx_description
1 polymer ?
#
loop_
_entity_poly.entity_id
_entity_poly.type
_entity_poly.pdbx_seq_one_letter_code
_entity_poly.pdbx_strand_id
1 'polypeptide(L)'
;MESEESLRSSNEASLPQPTQAGRIETCQEMIEEAMKCLGDGDKKCVLEKTRELIENNCHNGNAVGREIADKVKDVVHELWLVSDNECRCELLRMLRDLGISRNWVRDALGMSTKSLSKWLVRCNIDWEGRITRNNVVEEIEDLLRRLGWSELDMCEELFKFIGIDVNAFRRHGIEPCVWLNNLEKLSN
;
A
#
# COMPACT_ATOMS: atom_id res chain seq x y z
N MET A 1 -27.13 42.10 14.22
CA MET A 1 -28.04 40.95 14.11
C MET A 1 -27.45 40.06 13.04
N GLU A 2 -26.41 39.33 13.42
CA GLU A 2 -25.81 38.29 12.58
C GLU A 2 -26.55 36.99 12.90
N SER A 3 -27.00 36.34 11.84
CA SER A 3 -27.89 35.19 11.83
C SER A 3 -27.31 33.97 12.55
N GLU A 4 -28.10 33.40 13.47
CA GLU A 4 -27.85 32.20 14.28
C GLU A 4 -27.78 30.87 13.48
N GLU A 5 -27.21 30.88 12.28
CA GLU A 5 -27.20 29.69 11.41
C GLU A 5 -25.79 29.11 11.17
N SER A 6 -24.73 29.74 11.67
CA SER A 6 -23.35 29.25 11.51
C SER A 6 -22.84 28.34 12.64
N LEU A 7 -23.71 27.91 13.57
CA LEU A 7 -23.34 27.13 14.76
C LEU A 7 -24.01 25.75 14.86
N ARG A 8 -24.51 25.19 13.75
CA ARG A 8 -24.82 23.75 13.70
C ARG A 8 -23.52 22.95 13.65
N SER A 9 -22.90 22.84 14.82
CA SER A 9 -21.92 21.84 15.18
C SER A 9 -22.43 20.48 14.70
N SER A 10 -21.68 19.87 13.80
CA SER A 10 -21.84 18.49 13.34
C SER A 10 -21.64 17.53 14.51
N ASN A 11 -22.65 17.41 15.37
CA ASN A 11 -22.70 16.44 16.46
C ASN A 11 -23.20 15.09 15.96
N GLU A 12 -22.65 14.59 14.85
CA GLU A 12 -22.69 13.15 14.59
C GLU A 12 -21.72 12.52 15.57
N ALA A 13 -22.25 12.11 16.72
CA ALA A 13 -21.52 11.30 17.68
C ALA A 13 -21.09 10.02 16.96
N SER A 14 -19.81 9.92 16.62
CA SER A 14 -19.21 8.67 16.14
C SER A 14 -19.61 7.56 17.10
N LEU A 15 -20.16 6.47 16.55
CA LEU A 15 -20.49 5.28 17.34
C LEU A 15 -19.28 4.88 18.18
N PRO A 16 -19.46 4.47 19.45
CA PRO A 16 -18.36 4.07 20.30
C PRO A 16 -17.57 2.95 19.61
N GLN A 17 -16.26 3.16 19.47
CA GLN A 17 -15.36 2.12 19.00
C GLN A 17 -15.52 0.88 19.91
N PRO A 18 -15.65 -0.34 19.35
CA PRO A 18 -15.81 -1.54 20.15
C PRO A 18 -14.62 -1.70 21.11
N THR A 19 -14.92 -2.16 22.32
CA THR A 19 -13.89 -2.56 23.29
C THR A 19 -13.06 -3.70 22.71
N GLN A 20 -11.85 -3.90 23.22
CA GLN A 20 -10.98 -4.99 22.76
C GLN A 20 -11.69 -6.36 22.86
N ALA A 21 -12.42 -6.61 23.95
CA ALA A 21 -13.21 -7.83 24.14
C ALA A 21 -14.34 -7.96 23.09
N GLY A 22 -15.09 -6.88 22.84
CA GLY A 22 -16.13 -6.90 21.81
C GLY A 22 -15.57 -7.17 20.41
N ARG A 23 -14.40 -6.60 20.09
CA ARG A 23 -13.74 -6.86 18.80
C ARG A 23 -13.29 -8.31 18.66
N ILE A 24 -12.79 -8.92 19.73
CA ILE A 24 -12.38 -10.34 19.74
C ILE A 24 -13.59 -11.24 19.44
N GLU A 25 -14.72 -10.99 20.09
CA GLU A 25 -15.97 -11.74 19.87
C GLU A 25 -16.43 -11.62 18.41
N THR A 26 -16.50 -10.40 17.87
CA THR A 26 -16.87 -10.18 16.46
C THR A 26 -15.92 -10.88 15.49
N CYS A 27 -14.60 -10.79 15.73
CA CYS A 27 -13.62 -11.49 14.89
C CYS A 27 -13.77 -13.01 14.96
N GLN A 28 -14.08 -13.56 16.14
CA GLN A 28 -14.28 -14.98 16.32
C GLN A 28 -15.52 -15.48 15.57
N GLU A 29 -16.65 -14.77 15.65
CA GLU A 29 -17.86 -15.10 14.90
C GLU A 29 -17.60 -15.08 13.38
N MET A 30 -16.92 -14.04 12.87
CA MET A 30 -16.57 -13.96 11.45
C MET A 30 -15.62 -15.08 11.00
N ILE A 31 -14.69 -15.52 11.87
CA ILE A 31 -13.84 -16.68 11.58
C ILE A 31 -14.68 -17.96 11.48
N GLU A 32 -15.61 -18.17 12.41
CA GLU A 32 -16.49 -19.34 12.40
C GLU A 32 -17.34 -19.39 11.13
N GLU A 33 -17.87 -18.25 10.68
CA GLU A 33 -18.59 -18.14 9.41
C GLU A 33 -17.69 -18.45 8.20
N ALA A 34 -16.46 -17.93 8.18
CA ALA A 34 -15.50 -18.21 7.11
C ALA A 34 -15.15 -19.72 7.04
N MET A 35 -14.94 -20.34 8.20
CA MET A 35 -14.65 -21.77 8.31
C MET A 35 -15.84 -22.64 7.88
N LYS A 36 -17.07 -22.21 8.17
CA LYS A 36 -18.28 -22.87 7.67
C LYS A 36 -18.34 -22.85 6.14
N CYS A 37 -18.08 -21.70 5.53
CA CYS A 37 -18.03 -21.59 4.07
C CYS A 37 -16.92 -22.45 3.43
N LEU A 38 -15.77 -22.61 4.11
CA LEU A 38 -14.74 -23.57 3.70
C LEU A 38 -15.27 -25.01 3.71
N GLY A 39 -15.99 -25.40 4.77
CA GLY A 39 -16.61 -26.71 4.90
C GLY A 39 -17.66 -27.01 3.82
N ASP A 40 -18.40 -25.99 3.40
CA ASP A 40 -19.40 -26.07 2.33
C ASP A 40 -18.77 -26.00 0.92
N GLY A 41 -17.47 -25.71 0.81
CA GLY A 41 -16.75 -25.55 -0.46
C GLY A 41 -17.05 -24.26 -1.21
N ASP A 42 -17.73 -23.30 -0.58
CA ASP A 42 -18.10 -22.01 -1.18
C ASP A 42 -16.93 -21.02 -1.10
N LYS A 43 -16.02 -21.12 -2.07
CA LYS A 43 -14.83 -20.25 -2.18
C LYS A 43 -15.19 -18.76 -2.23
N LYS A 44 -16.33 -18.41 -2.85
CA LYS A 44 -16.76 -17.01 -2.97
C LYS A 44 -17.18 -16.47 -1.62
N CYS A 45 -17.93 -17.25 -0.84
CA CYS A 45 -18.23 -16.89 0.54
C CYS A 45 -16.95 -16.71 1.37
N VAL A 46 -15.97 -17.61 1.26
CA VAL A 46 -14.74 -17.50 2.05
C VAL A 46 -13.93 -16.25 1.66
N LEU A 47 -13.87 -15.90 0.36
CA LEU A 47 -13.25 -14.65 -0.09
C LEU A 47 -13.94 -13.41 0.50
N GLU A 48 -15.28 -13.39 0.52
CA GLU A 48 -16.07 -12.32 1.11
C GLU A 48 -15.81 -12.19 2.62
N LYS A 49 -15.89 -13.31 3.35
CA LYS A 49 -15.62 -13.34 4.80
C LYS A 49 -14.17 -12.98 5.13
N THR A 50 -13.22 -13.38 4.28
CA THR A 50 -11.81 -12.97 4.43
C THR A 50 -11.68 -11.46 4.28
N ARG A 51 -12.35 -10.83 3.30
CA ARG A 51 -12.36 -9.36 3.15
C ARG A 51 -12.88 -8.69 4.42
N GLU A 52 -14.03 -9.15 4.94
CA GLU A 52 -14.63 -8.63 6.18
C GLU A 52 -13.67 -8.74 7.38
N LEU A 53 -13.01 -9.89 7.56
CA LEU A 53 -12.01 -10.11 8.62
C LEU A 53 -10.84 -9.13 8.52
N ILE A 54 -10.36 -8.85 7.31
CA ILE A 54 -9.26 -7.92 7.08
C ILE A 54 -9.69 -6.48 7.38
N GLU A 55 -10.84 -6.04 6.87
CA GLU A 55 -11.38 -4.69 7.08
C GLU A 55 -11.68 -4.41 8.56
N ASN A 56 -12.10 -5.43 9.32
CA ASN A 56 -12.29 -5.35 10.76
C ASN A 56 -11.00 -5.52 11.58
N ASN A 57 -9.84 -5.55 10.92
CA ASN A 57 -8.51 -5.61 11.54
C ASN A 57 -8.29 -6.88 12.40
N CYS A 58 -8.99 -7.98 12.10
CA CYS A 58 -8.87 -9.25 12.82
C CYS A 58 -7.52 -9.95 12.58
N HIS A 59 -6.83 -9.59 11.51
CA HIS A 59 -5.47 -10.09 11.19
C HIS A 59 -4.36 -9.46 12.04
N ASN A 60 -4.69 -8.44 12.84
CA ASN A 60 -3.73 -7.66 13.62
C ASN A 60 -3.66 -8.14 15.07
N GLY A 61 -2.61 -8.88 15.40
CA GLY A 61 -2.40 -9.45 16.73
C GLY A 61 -2.32 -8.41 17.86
N ASN A 62 -1.99 -7.15 17.57
CA ASN A 62 -2.01 -6.09 18.60
C ASN A 62 -3.43 -5.64 18.95
N ALA A 63 -4.38 -5.78 18.00
CA ALA A 63 -5.76 -5.37 18.18
C ALA A 63 -6.61 -6.47 18.83
N VAL A 64 -6.40 -7.73 18.44
CA VAL A 64 -7.28 -8.86 18.83
C VAL A 64 -6.53 -10.01 19.52
N GLY A 65 -5.23 -9.85 19.77
CA GLY A 65 -4.39 -10.92 20.30
C GLY A 65 -3.92 -11.88 19.22
N ARG A 66 -2.82 -12.57 19.53
CA ARG A 66 -2.14 -13.47 18.58
C ARG A 66 -3.02 -14.64 18.14
N GLU A 67 -3.77 -15.24 19.06
CA GLU A 67 -4.59 -16.42 18.78
C GLU A 67 -5.63 -16.14 17.69
N ILE A 68 -6.39 -15.05 17.83
CA ILE A 68 -7.40 -14.67 16.84
C ILE A 68 -6.74 -14.29 15.51
N ALA A 69 -5.65 -13.51 15.55
CA ALA A 69 -4.95 -13.11 14.34
C ALA A 69 -4.33 -14.29 13.57
N ASP A 70 -3.85 -15.32 14.27
CA ASP A 70 -3.33 -16.53 13.64
C ASP A 70 -4.47 -17.39 13.04
N LYS A 71 -5.66 -17.45 13.66
CA LYS A 71 -6.84 -18.10 13.04
C LYS A 71 -7.27 -17.45 11.72
N VAL A 72 -7.11 -16.12 11.57
CA VAL A 72 -7.35 -15.46 10.27
C VAL A 72 -6.34 -15.94 9.21
N LYS A 73 -5.09 -16.21 9.58
CA LYS A 73 -4.12 -16.81 8.67
C LYS A 73 -4.53 -18.22 8.27
N ASP A 74 -5.07 -19.00 9.20
CA ASP A 74 -5.55 -20.36 8.92
C ASP A 74 -6.67 -20.35 7.87
N VAL A 75 -7.64 -19.43 7.99
CA VAL A 75 -8.70 -19.24 6.97
C VAL A 75 -8.10 -18.97 5.58
N VAL A 76 -7.13 -18.05 5.49
CA VAL A 76 -6.45 -17.71 4.24
C VAL A 76 -5.65 -18.89 3.69
N HIS A 77 -4.99 -19.65 4.58
CA HIS A 77 -4.21 -20.82 4.23
C HIS A 77 -5.09 -21.93 3.64
N GLU A 78 -6.18 -22.27 4.33
CA GLU A 78 -7.10 -23.32 3.90
C GLU A 78 -7.77 -22.96 2.57
N LEU A 79 -8.24 -21.70 2.42
CA LEU A 79 -8.78 -21.22 1.15
C LEU A 79 -7.75 -21.40 0.02
N TRP A 80 -6.49 -21.05 0.27
CA TRP A 80 -5.44 -21.19 -0.72
C TRP A 80 -5.21 -22.65 -1.16
N LEU A 81 -5.25 -23.59 -0.23
CA LEU A 81 -5.05 -25.02 -0.51
C LEU A 81 -6.16 -25.58 -1.41
N VAL A 82 -7.42 -25.27 -1.10
CA VAL A 82 -8.59 -25.81 -1.82
C VAL A 82 -8.94 -25.05 -3.11
N SER A 83 -8.26 -23.92 -3.36
CA SER A 83 -8.53 -23.06 -4.51
C SER A 83 -7.78 -23.44 -5.78
N ASP A 84 -8.41 -23.16 -6.92
CA ASP A 84 -7.77 -23.20 -8.23
C ASP A 84 -6.88 -21.95 -8.44
N ASN A 85 -6.22 -21.86 -9.60
CA ASN A 85 -5.30 -20.76 -9.89
C ASN A 85 -6.01 -19.40 -10.00
N GLU A 86 -7.27 -19.37 -10.44
CA GLU A 86 -8.02 -18.13 -10.63
C GLU A 86 -8.41 -17.54 -9.28
N CYS A 87 -9.01 -18.36 -8.42
CA CYS A 87 -9.37 -17.98 -7.05
C CYS A 87 -8.13 -17.61 -6.22
N ARG A 88 -6.98 -18.28 -6.43
CA ARG A 88 -5.70 -17.87 -5.81
C ARG A 88 -5.24 -16.49 -6.24
N CYS A 89 -5.36 -16.16 -7.53
CA CYS A 89 -5.02 -14.81 -8.00
C CYS A 89 -6.00 -13.76 -7.49
N GLU A 90 -7.28 -14.07 -7.37
CA GLU A 90 -8.30 -13.19 -6.79
C GLU A 90 -8.01 -12.90 -5.31
N LEU A 91 -7.72 -13.94 -4.52
CA LEU A 91 -7.31 -13.81 -3.12
C LEU A 91 -6.09 -12.89 -2.96
N LEU A 92 -5.07 -13.10 -3.79
CA LEU A 92 -3.86 -12.28 -3.77
C LEU A 92 -4.15 -10.80 -4.13
N ARG A 93 -4.97 -10.53 -5.14
CA ARG A 93 -5.35 -9.14 -5.48
C ARG A 93 -6.10 -8.49 -4.33
N MET A 94 -7.10 -9.18 -3.79
CA MET A 94 -7.90 -8.69 -2.67
C MET A 94 -7.03 -8.34 -1.46
N LEU A 95 -6.14 -9.24 -1.03
CA LEU A 95 -5.24 -8.97 0.10
C LEU A 95 -4.31 -7.78 -0.16
N ARG A 96 -3.80 -7.64 -1.39
CA ARG A 96 -2.95 -6.51 -1.77
C ARG A 96 -3.72 -5.19 -1.76
N ASP A 97 -4.92 -5.17 -2.34
CA ASP A 97 -5.75 -3.97 -2.42
C ASP A 97 -6.25 -3.53 -1.04
N LEU A 98 -6.39 -4.47 -0.09
CA LEU A 98 -6.65 -4.22 1.33
C LEU A 98 -5.40 -3.80 2.13
N GLY A 99 -4.25 -3.62 1.47
CA GLY A 99 -3.03 -3.12 2.11
C GLY A 99 -2.29 -4.15 2.96
N ILE A 100 -2.56 -5.45 2.79
CA ILE A 100 -1.88 -6.49 3.57
C ILE A 100 -0.41 -6.61 3.15
N SER A 101 0.47 -6.57 4.15
CA SER A 101 1.90 -6.66 3.91
C SER A 101 2.27 -7.99 3.25
N ARG A 102 3.24 -7.94 2.34
CA ARG A 102 3.76 -9.13 1.66
C ARG A 102 4.26 -10.20 2.63
N ASN A 103 4.88 -9.79 3.74
CA ASN A 103 5.36 -10.71 4.77
C ASN A 103 4.21 -11.43 5.47
N TRP A 104 3.13 -10.72 5.79
CA TRP A 104 1.95 -11.35 6.38
C TRP A 104 1.37 -12.41 5.44
N VAL A 105 1.21 -12.10 4.15
CA VAL A 105 0.71 -13.07 3.15
C VAL A 105 1.64 -14.27 3.01
N ARG A 106 2.95 -14.03 2.95
CA ARG A 106 3.94 -15.11 2.91
C ARG A 106 3.78 -16.06 4.10
N ASP A 107 3.64 -15.49 5.30
CA ASP A 107 3.53 -16.25 6.54
C ASP A 107 2.20 -17.02 6.60
N ALA A 108 1.08 -16.38 6.22
CA ALA A 108 -0.24 -17.02 6.17
C ALA A 108 -0.28 -18.19 5.17
N LEU A 109 0.32 -18.02 3.99
CA LEU A 109 0.36 -19.06 2.97
C LEU A 109 1.45 -20.12 3.20
N GLY A 110 2.25 -19.98 4.28
CA GLY A 110 3.31 -20.93 4.64
C GLY A 110 4.36 -21.12 3.54
N MET A 111 4.60 -20.10 2.70
CA MET A 111 5.43 -20.25 1.50
C MET A 111 6.70 -19.42 1.53
N SER A 112 7.71 -19.85 0.76
CA SER A 112 8.93 -19.06 0.62
C SER A 112 8.69 -17.76 -0.17
N THR A 113 9.49 -16.72 0.08
CA THR A 113 9.47 -15.48 -0.70
C THR A 113 9.58 -15.74 -2.21
N LYS A 114 10.41 -16.71 -2.62
CA LYS A 114 10.59 -17.09 -4.03
C LYS A 114 9.31 -17.68 -4.61
N SER A 115 8.60 -18.51 -3.85
CA SER A 115 7.32 -19.10 -4.26
C SER A 115 6.25 -18.03 -4.41
N LEU A 116 6.14 -17.12 -3.43
CA LEU A 116 5.20 -16.01 -3.50
C LEU A 116 5.48 -15.13 -4.73
N SER A 117 6.73 -14.72 -4.97
CA SER A 117 7.09 -13.91 -6.15
C SER A 117 6.66 -14.55 -7.47
N LYS A 118 6.81 -15.88 -7.62
CA LYS A 118 6.35 -16.58 -8.83
C LYS A 118 4.84 -16.46 -9.01
N TRP A 119 4.07 -16.57 -7.93
CA TRP A 119 2.62 -16.39 -7.95
C TRP A 119 2.22 -14.96 -8.27
N LEU A 120 2.91 -13.97 -7.69
CA LEU A 120 2.66 -12.56 -7.98
C LEU A 120 2.86 -12.23 -9.46
N VAL A 121 3.97 -12.68 -10.04
CA VAL A 121 4.23 -12.53 -11.49
C VAL A 121 3.17 -13.26 -12.31
N ARG A 122 2.83 -14.50 -11.94
CA ARG A 122 1.81 -15.29 -12.64
C ARG A 122 0.43 -14.62 -12.64
N CYS A 123 0.05 -14.00 -11.52
CA CYS A 123 -1.23 -13.30 -11.37
C CYS A 123 -1.20 -11.85 -11.90
N ASN A 124 -0.05 -11.39 -12.42
CA ASN A 124 0.21 -10.02 -12.84
C ASN A 124 -0.07 -9.00 -11.72
N ILE A 125 0.47 -9.28 -10.53
CA ILE A 125 0.29 -8.48 -9.32
C ILE A 125 1.63 -7.84 -8.96
N ASP A 126 1.70 -6.52 -9.05
CA ASP A 126 2.75 -5.74 -8.37
C ASP A 126 2.35 -5.54 -6.90
N TRP A 127 3.10 -6.07 -5.94
CA TRP A 127 2.69 -6.10 -4.51
C TRP A 127 3.34 -5.01 -3.68
N GLU A 128 4.65 -4.87 -3.85
CA GLU A 128 5.39 -3.71 -3.38
C GLU A 128 5.31 -2.76 -4.56
N GLY A 129 4.18 -2.04 -4.68
CA GLY A 129 3.98 -1.08 -5.75
C GLY A 129 5.29 -0.35 -5.95
N ARG A 130 5.91 -0.48 -7.13
CA ARG A 130 7.14 0.26 -7.37
C ARG A 130 6.74 1.72 -7.30
N ILE A 131 6.93 2.35 -6.14
CA ILE A 131 7.42 3.71 -6.15
C ILE A 131 8.79 3.56 -6.79
N THR A 132 8.82 3.58 -8.12
CA THR A 132 10.07 3.60 -8.84
C THR A 132 10.80 4.85 -8.36
N ARG A 133 12.13 4.85 -8.41
CA ARG A 133 12.89 6.07 -8.17
C ARG A 133 12.33 7.23 -9.00
N ASN A 134 11.79 6.95 -10.19
CA ASN A 134 11.15 7.93 -11.06
C ASN A 134 9.86 8.49 -10.43
N ASN A 135 8.97 7.67 -9.86
CA ASN A 135 7.76 8.16 -9.20
C ASN A 135 8.10 9.07 -8.01
N VAL A 136 9.15 8.74 -7.22
CA VAL A 136 9.64 9.62 -6.15
C VAL A 136 10.14 10.94 -6.72
N VAL A 137 10.91 10.89 -7.81
CA VAL A 137 11.46 12.08 -8.46
C VAL A 137 10.33 12.96 -9.01
N GLU A 138 9.33 12.39 -9.67
CA GLU A 138 8.14 13.11 -10.17
C GLU A 138 7.38 13.79 -9.03
N GLU A 139 7.13 13.11 -7.91
CA GLU A 139 6.47 13.71 -6.75
C GLU A 139 7.28 14.86 -6.13
N ILE A 140 8.60 14.74 -6.09
CA ILE A 140 9.50 15.81 -5.61
C ILE A 140 9.50 16.99 -6.59
N GLU A 141 9.61 16.75 -7.89
CA GLU A 141 9.57 17.78 -8.92
C GLU A 141 8.25 18.56 -8.87
N ASP A 142 7.12 17.86 -8.77
CA ASP A 142 5.79 18.48 -8.64
C ASP A 142 5.68 19.33 -7.38
N LEU A 143 6.23 18.86 -6.26
CA LEU A 143 6.28 19.62 -5.01
C LEU A 143 7.10 20.90 -5.17
N LEU A 144 8.31 20.80 -5.74
CA LEU A 144 9.20 21.94 -5.95
C LEU A 144 8.57 22.98 -6.89
N ARG A 145 7.89 22.55 -7.96
CA ARG A 145 7.12 23.45 -8.84
C ARG A 145 6.01 24.17 -8.10
N ARG A 146 5.27 23.48 -7.22
CA ARG A 146 4.23 24.10 -6.37
C ARG A 146 4.82 25.10 -5.37
N LEU A 147 6.05 24.89 -4.93
CA LEU A 147 6.81 25.82 -4.09
C LEU A 147 7.46 26.97 -4.88
N GLY A 148 7.23 27.05 -6.19
CA GLY A 148 7.66 28.15 -7.04
C GLY A 148 9.06 27.99 -7.65
N TRP A 149 9.65 26.81 -7.57
CA TRP A 149 10.95 26.54 -8.16
C TRP A 149 10.83 26.36 -9.67
N SER A 150 11.69 27.04 -10.42
CA SER A 150 11.85 26.79 -11.85
C SER A 150 12.74 25.57 -12.11
N GLU A 151 12.71 25.06 -13.33
CA GLU A 151 13.61 23.97 -13.76
C GLU A 151 15.10 24.36 -13.64
N LEU A 152 15.41 25.64 -13.86
CA LEU A 152 16.76 26.19 -13.65
C LEU A 152 17.16 26.15 -12.17
N ASP A 153 16.25 26.54 -11.27
CA ASP A 153 16.51 26.50 -9.82
C ASP A 153 16.77 25.06 -9.35
N MET A 154 15.94 24.11 -9.80
CA MET A 154 16.10 22.69 -9.47
C MET A 154 17.44 22.13 -9.97
N CYS A 155 17.82 22.46 -11.21
CA CYS A 155 19.08 22.03 -11.79
C CYS A 155 20.30 22.64 -11.09
N GLU A 156 20.29 23.94 -10.79
CA GLU A 156 21.42 24.59 -10.12
C GLU A 156 21.61 24.09 -8.68
N GLU A 157 20.53 23.84 -7.95
CA GLU A 157 20.61 23.26 -6.61
C GLU A 157 21.10 21.81 -6.65
N LEU A 158 20.72 21.03 -7.66
CA LEU A 158 21.30 19.70 -7.87
C LEU A 158 22.81 19.77 -8.09
N PHE A 159 23.28 20.70 -8.94
CA PHE A 159 24.71 20.91 -9.17
C PHE A 159 25.45 21.29 -7.89
N LYS A 160 24.89 22.20 -7.08
CA LYS A 160 25.48 22.57 -5.79
C LYS A 160 25.50 21.40 -4.82
N PHE A 161 24.43 20.61 -4.76
CA PHE A 161 24.33 19.43 -3.90
C PHE A 161 25.42 18.40 -4.19
N ILE A 162 25.77 18.18 -5.47
CA ILE A 162 26.87 17.28 -5.87
C ILE A 162 28.25 17.95 -5.89
N GLY A 163 28.35 19.19 -5.39
CA GLY A 163 29.62 19.90 -5.20
C GLY A 163 30.17 20.63 -6.42
N ILE A 164 29.33 20.93 -7.42
CA ILE A 164 29.73 21.67 -8.63
C ILE A 164 29.50 23.18 -8.44
N ASP A 165 30.56 23.99 -8.65
CA ASP A 165 30.48 25.46 -8.61
C ASP A 165 29.85 26.00 -9.90
N VAL A 166 28.54 26.23 -9.89
CA VAL A 166 27.77 26.84 -11.00
C VAL A 166 28.34 28.20 -11.43
N ASN A 167 28.98 28.95 -10.54
CA ASN A 167 29.56 30.24 -10.88
C ASN A 167 30.88 30.09 -11.64
N ALA A 168 31.61 28.98 -11.48
CA ALA A 168 32.79 28.70 -12.28
C ALA A 168 32.44 28.58 -13.76
N PHE A 169 31.37 27.87 -14.10
CA PHE A 169 30.86 27.75 -15.47
C PHE A 169 30.47 29.11 -16.04
N ARG A 170 29.72 29.91 -15.27
CA ARG A 170 29.30 31.26 -15.70
C ARG A 170 30.49 32.19 -15.95
N ARG A 171 31.57 32.10 -15.17
CA ARG A 171 32.83 32.84 -15.42
C ARG A 171 33.45 32.49 -16.78
N HIS A 172 33.17 31.30 -17.30
CA HIS A 172 33.61 30.86 -18.63
C HIS A 172 32.53 31.04 -19.72
N GLY A 173 31.44 31.77 -19.43
CA GLY A 173 30.34 32.00 -20.37
C GLY A 173 29.47 30.78 -20.63
N ILE A 174 29.53 29.77 -19.74
CA ILE A 174 28.77 28.53 -19.85
C ILE A 174 27.59 28.62 -18.89
N GLU A 175 26.38 28.42 -19.41
CA GLU A 175 25.18 28.23 -18.59
C GLU A 175 25.08 26.72 -18.24
N PRO A 176 25.21 26.33 -16.96
CA PRO A 176 25.35 24.92 -16.56
C PRO A 176 24.20 24.00 -16.97
N CYS A 177 22.95 24.46 -16.84
CA CYS A 177 21.76 23.64 -17.05
C CYS A 177 21.45 23.43 -18.54
N VAL A 178 21.66 24.45 -19.37
CA VAL A 178 21.64 24.41 -20.83
C VAL A 178 22.78 23.57 -21.36
N TRP A 179 23.97 23.65 -20.75
CA TRP A 179 25.09 22.79 -21.09
C TRP A 179 24.76 21.31 -20.85
N LEU A 180 24.15 20.98 -19.71
CA LEU A 180 23.69 19.62 -19.41
C LEU A 180 22.70 19.10 -20.47
N ASN A 181 21.68 19.88 -20.83
CA ASN A 181 20.71 19.53 -21.87
C ASN A 181 21.35 19.32 -23.25
N ASN A 182 22.48 19.97 -23.53
CA ASN A 182 23.20 19.79 -24.79
C ASN A 182 24.12 18.56 -24.78
N LEU A 183 24.61 18.12 -23.62
CA LEU A 183 25.38 16.88 -23.49
C LEU A 183 24.53 15.65 -23.75
N GLU A 184 23.28 15.63 -23.30
CA GLU A 184 22.36 14.51 -23.56
C GLU A 184 22.15 14.29 -25.05
N LYS A 185 22.13 15.36 -25.85
CA LYS A 185 22.03 15.30 -27.32
C LYS A 185 23.29 14.75 -28.00
N LEU A 186 24.42 14.65 -27.29
CA LEU A 186 25.67 14.09 -27.80
C LEU A 186 25.82 12.59 -27.50
N SER A 187 25.03 12.04 -26.56
CA SER A 187 25.03 10.62 -26.23
C SER A 187 24.10 9.86 -27.20
N ASN A 188 24.56 9.64 -28.43
CA ASN A 188 23.93 8.68 -29.37
C ASN A 188 24.08 7.23 -28.90
#